data_AF-A0A6B3M732-F1
#
_entry.id   AF-A0A6B3M732-F1
#
_cell.length_a   1.000
_cell.length_b   1.000
_cell.length_c   1.000
_cell.angle_alpha   90.00
_cell.angle_beta   90.00
_cell.angle_gamma   90.00
#
_symmetry.space_group_name_H-M   'P 1'
#
loop_
_entity.id
_entity.type
_entity.pdbx_description
1 polymer ?
#
loop_
_entity_poly.entity_id
_entity_poly.type
_entity_poly.pdbx_seq_one_letter_code
_entity_poly.pdbx_strand_id
1 'polypeptide(L)'
;MILSKRLRIPFLTITCSGVLLVLGKLIVAPNSNEYTAKPFVLPSEVPLTQWQSLPSQSLFTPIVWQPNLMTSRNYQYQQKDLSLDIEMRYLVPTSGNVKTLLQTYTAIPASTEIRHQEEVGFYYLLVDEQRAYLSSCINPRGKTTVTPQQFTENGNRHDLRLNRLLPWLMGEVQLRDRRCLWTNLSIPVEDTSPSEAYQILEKAWFSWYQSWQPRFPKS
;
A
#
# COMPACT_ATOMS: atom_id res chain seq x y z
N MET A 1 42.51 30.88 9.51
CA MET A 1 42.28 31.23 8.08
C MET A 1 42.74 30.17 7.05
N ILE A 2 43.56 29.17 7.42
CA ILE A 2 44.10 28.16 6.47
C ILE A 2 43.14 26.97 6.26
N LEU A 3 42.30 26.65 7.25
CA LEU A 3 41.35 25.54 7.20
C LEU A 3 40.27 25.73 6.11
N SER A 4 39.80 26.96 5.88
CA SER A 4 38.74 27.22 4.88
C SER A 4 39.24 27.12 3.44
N LYS A 5 40.51 27.46 3.15
CA LYS A 5 41.08 27.30 1.80
C LYS A 5 41.32 25.84 1.43
N ARG A 6 41.74 24.99 2.40
CA ARG A 6 41.95 23.54 2.20
C ARG A 6 40.65 22.78 1.97
N LEU A 7 39.55 23.21 2.59
CA LEU A 7 38.22 22.60 2.40
C LEU A 7 37.48 23.15 1.18
N ARG A 8 37.82 24.37 0.72
CA ARG A 8 37.12 25.03 -0.40
C ARG A 8 37.27 24.31 -1.73
N ILE A 9 38.49 23.90 -2.08
CA ILE A 9 38.77 23.22 -3.35
C ILE A 9 38.05 21.86 -3.43
N PRO A 10 38.19 20.92 -2.47
CA PRO A 10 37.51 19.64 -2.56
C PRO A 10 35.98 19.80 -2.55
N PHE A 11 35.45 20.76 -1.80
CA PHE A 11 34.01 21.04 -1.81
C PHE A 11 33.53 21.52 -3.18
N LEU A 12 34.26 22.44 -3.83
CA LEU A 12 33.97 22.90 -5.19
C LEU A 12 34.06 21.78 -6.23
N THR A 13 35.05 20.90 -6.10
CA THR A 13 35.19 19.74 -6.99
C THR A 13 34.01 18.79 -6.82
N ILE A 14 33.60 18.50 -5.58
CA ILE A 14 32.44 17.63 -5.30
C ILE A 14 31.15 18.23 -5.86
N THR A 15 30.90 19.52 -5.63
CA THR A 15 29.68 20.17 -6.13
C THR A 15 29.66 20.24 -7.66
N CYS A 16 30.78 20.61 -8.28
CA CYS A 16 30.88 20.69 -9.74
C CYS A 16 30.69 19.33 -10.41
N SER A 17 31.35 18.28 -9.90
CA SER A 17 31.16 16.91 -10.37
C SER A 17 29.71 16.44 -10.17
N GLY A 18 29.09 16.76 -9.03
CA GLY A 18 27.69 16.45 -8.78
C GLY A 18 26.74 17.09 -9.80
N VAL A 19 26.95 18.38 -10.10
CA VAL A 19 26.14 19.11 -11.10
C VAL A 19 26.32 18.50 -12.50
N LEU A 20 27.56 18.22 -12.91
CA LEU A 20 27.84 17.60 -14.21
C LEU A 20 27.19 16.22 -14.35
N LEU A 21 27.18 15.41 -13.29
CA LEU A 21 26.51 14.10 -13.29
C LEU A 21 24.98 14.25 -13.44
N VAL A 22 24.36 15.19 -12.72
CA VAL A 22 22.92 15.45 -12.85
C VAL A 22 22.57 15.94 -14.25
N LEU A 23 23.34 16.88 -14.80
CA LEU A 23 23.13 17.39 -16.16
C LEU A 23 23.31 16.30 -17.22
N GLY A 24 24.37 15.48 -17.09
CA GLY A 24 24.60 14.33 -17.97
C GLY A 24 23.42 13.36 -17.94
N LYS A 25 22.88 13.05 -16.76
CA LYS A 25 21.69 12.21 -16.63
C LYS A 25 20.46 12.80 -17.33
N LEU A 26 20.21 14.11 -17.16
CA LEU A 26 19.07 14.78 -17.79
C LEU A 26 19.13 14.74 -19.33
N ILE A 27 20.35 14.79 -19.90
CA ILE A 27 20.55 14.69 -21.36
C ILE A 27 20.36 13.25 -21.85
N VAL A 28 20.89 12.26 -21.12
CA VAL A 28 20.84 10.85 -21.54
C VAL A 28 19.46 10.20 -21.30
N ALA A 29 18.74 10.61 -20.26
CA ALA A 29 17.47 10.00 -19.85
C ALA A 29 16.43 11.05 -19.40
N PRO A 30 15.89 11.89 -20.31
CA PRO A 30 14.97 12.98 -19.97
C PRO A 30 13.64 12.50 -19.36
N ASN A 31 13.20 11.28 -19.66
CA ASN A 31 11.91 10.72 -19.23
C ASN A 31 12.03 9.68 -18.09
N SER A 32 13.11 9.67 -17.30
CA SER A 32 13.33 8.67 -16.24
C SER A 32 12.32 8.72 -15.07
N ASN A 33 11.30 9.58 -15.13
CA ASN A 33 10.31 9.76 -14.07
C ASN A 33 9.02 8.98 -14.31
N GLU A 34 8.78 8.44 -15.51
CA GLU A 34 7.63 7.57 -15.79
C GLU A 34 7.96 6.14 -15.37
N TYR A 35 8.10 5.94 -14.05
CA TYR A 35 8.08 4.59 -13.52
C TYR A 35 6.68 4.01 -13.75
N THR A 36 6.59 3.18 -14.77
CA THR A 36 5.40 2.37 -15.05
C THR A 36 5.51 1.14 -14.16
N ALA A 37 4.65 1.04 -13.14
CA ALA A 37 4.61 -0.17 -12.35
C ALA A 37 4.35 -1.37 -13.26
N LYS A 38 5.15 -2.44 -13.08
CA LYS A 38 4.96 -3.67 -13.84
C LYS A 38 3.51 -4.13 -13.67
N PRO A 39 2.85 -4.57 -14.77
CA PRO A 39 1.55 -5.19 -14.68
C PRO A 39 1.58 -6.30 -13.63
N PHE A 40 0.63 -6.28 -12.72
CA PHE A 40 0.52 -7.26 -11.66
C PHE A 40 -0.90 -7.80 -11.66
N VAL A 41 -1.01 -9.12 -11.60
CA VAL A 41 -2.31 -9.81 -11.54
C VAL A 41 -2.48 -10.36 -10.13
N LEU A 42 -3.58 -9.99 -9.50
CA LEU A 42 -3.97 -10.55 -8.21
C LEU A 42 -4.27 -12.05 -8.38
N PRO A 43 -3.74 -12.95 -7.52
CA PRO A 43 -3.98 -14.38 -7.63
C PRO A 43 -5.47 -14.71 -7.48
N SER A 44 -5.89 -15.87 -7.98
CA SER A 44 -7.28 -16.32 -7.82
C SER A 44 -7.63 -16.74 -6.41
N GLU A 45 -6.62 -17.07 -5.60
CA GLU A 45 -6.80 -17.55 -4.24
C GLU A 45 -5.64 -17.05 -3.38
N VAL A 46 -5.95 -16.69 -2.13
CA VAL A 46 -4.96 -16.39 -1.11
C VAL A 46 -5.34 -17.22 0.12
N PRO A 47 -4.46 -18.09 0.61
CA PRO A 47 -4.79 -18.92 1.76
C PRO A 47 -5.03 -18.04 2.99
N LEU A 48 -6.13 -18.34 3.70
CA LEU A 48 -6.53 -17.66 4.91
C LEU A 48 -6.83 -18.70 6.00
N THR A 49 -6.16 -18.57 7.15
CA THR A 49 -6.19 -19.61 8.19
C THR A 49 -7.61 -19.82 8.71
N GLN A 50 -8.10 -21.07 8.68
CA GLN A 50 -9.43 -21.49 9.13
C GLN A 50 -10.62 -21.03 8.25
N TRP A 51 -10.34 -20.51 7.05
CA TRP A 51 -11.35 -20.07 6.09
C TRP A 51 -11.28 -20.90 4.82
N GLN A 52 -12.43 -21.33 4.32
CA GLN A 52 -12.54 -22.01 3.03
C GLN A 52 -12.68 -20.96 1.91
N SER A 53 -11.80 -20.99 0.92
CA SER A 53 -11.90 -20.08 -0.23
C SER A 53 -13.07 -20.50 -1.14
N LEU A 54 -13.85 -19.51 -1.55
CA LEU A 54 -14.86 -19.61 -2.60
C LEU A 54 -14.33 -18.96 -3.89
N PRO A 55 -14.96 -19.22 -5.06
CA PRO A 55 -14.52 -18.63 -6.33
C PRO A 55 -14.43 -17.09 -6.26
N SER A 56 -13.23 -16.57 -6.52
CA SER A 56 -12.97 -15.12 -6.53
C SER A 56 -13.29 -14.49 -7.89
N GLN A 57 -13.66 -13.21 -7.88
CA GLN A 57 -14.04 -12.46 -9.09
C GLN A 57 -13.13 -11.25 -9.25
N SER A 58 -12.65 -11.01 -10.48
CA SER A 58 -11.98 -9.75 -10.77
C SER A 58 -13.02 -8.64 -10.81
N LEU A 59 -12.77 -7.55 -10.09
CA LEU A 59 -13.62 -6.36 -10.10
C LEU A 59 -13.18 -5.34 -11.16
N PHE A 60 -12.16 -5.68 -11.96
CA PHE A 60 -11.63 -4.77 -12.95
C PHE A 60 -12.53 -4.76 -14.18
N THR A 61 -13.42 -3.79 -14.24
CA THR A 61 -14.11 -3.41 -15.49
C THR A 61 -13.32 -2.29 -16.17
N PRO A 62 -12.74 -2.50 -17.37
CA PRO A 62 -11.94 -1.50 -18.08
C PRO A 62 -12.68 -0.20 -18.45
N ILE A 63 -13.97 -0.11 -18.17
CA ILE A 63 -14.91 0.90 -18.68
C ILE A 63 -14.80 2.21 -17.88
N VAL A 64 -14.39 2.17 -16.61
CA VAL A 64 -14.19 3.38 -15.78
C VAL A 64 -12.69 3.63 -15.65
N TRP A 65 -12.18 4.60 -16.41
CA TRP A 65 -10.77 4.98 -16.33
C TRP A 65 -10.45 5.52 -14.93
N GLN A 66 -9.68 4.75 -14.17
CA GLN A 66 -9.16 5.13 -12.86
C GLN A 66 -7.64 5.12 -12.97
N PRO A 67 -6.99 6.30 -13.14
CA PRO A 67 -5.58 6.37 -13.53
C PRO A 67 -4.63 5.66 -12.56
N ASN A 68 -5.06 5.53 -11.31
CA ASN A 68 -4.25 4.94 -10.25
C ASN A 68 -4.61 3.46 -9.96
N LEU A 69 -5.65 2.89 -10.56
CA LEU A 69 -6.05 1.50 -10.32
C LEU A 69 -5.40 0.56 -11.33
N MET A 70 -4.49 -0.30 -10.85
CA MET A 70 -3.79 -1.27 -11.70
C MET A 70 -4.58 -2.56 -11.86
N THR A 71 -5.16 -3.07 -10.76
CA THR A 71 -5.98 -4.29 -10.75
C THR A 71 -6.82 -4.34 -9.48
N SER A 72 -7.95 -5.04 -9.53
CA SER A 72 -8.82 -5.29 -8.39
C SER A 72 -9.41 -6.70 -8.40
N ARG A 73 -9.69 -7.22 -7.21
CA ARG A 73 -10.29 -8.54 -7.01
C ARG A 73 -11.12 -8.58 -5.74
N ASN A 74 -12.26 -9.27 -5.81
CA ASN A 74 -13.04 -9.65 -4.64
C ASN A 74 -12.77 -11.13 -4.33
N TYR A 75 -12.38 -11.41 -3.10
CA TYR A 75 -12.21 -12.77 -2.58
C TYR A 75 -13.33 -13.06 -1.61
N GLN A 76 -13.90 -14.26 -1.71
CA GLN A 76 -14.94 -14.71 -0.82
C GLN A 76 -14.45 -15.92 -0.05
N TYR A 77 -14.76 -15.94 1.24
CA TYR A 77 -14.40 -17.01 2.15
C TYR A 77 -15.59 -17.40 2.99
N GLN A 78 -15.62 -18.65 3.43
CA GLN A 78 -16.62 -19.18 4.33
C GLN A 78 -15.96 -19.89 5.51
N GLN A 79 -16.51 -19.64 6.71
CA GLN A 79 -16.18 -20.38 7.91
C GLN A 79 -17.49 -20.72 8.62
N LYS A 80 -17.90 -22.00 8.54
CA LYS A 80 -19.23 -22.44 8.96
C LYS A 80 -20.30 -21.62 8.22
N ASP A 81 -21.19 -20.94 8.93
CA ASP A 81 -22.26 -20.11 8.36
C ASP A 81 -21.85 -18.64 8.18
N LEU A 82 -20.61 -18.27 8.52
CA LEU A 82 -20.11 -16.91 8.38
C LEU A 82 -19.39 -16.71 7.04
N SER A 83 -19.83 -15.71 6.27
CA SER A 83 -19.17 -15.26 5.04
C SER A 83 -18.21 -14.10 5.32
N LEU A 84 -17.02 -14.15 4.72
CA LEU A 84 -16.05 -13.06 4.69
C LEU A 84 -15.78 -12.63 3.25
N ASP A 85 -16.06 -11.37 2.96
CA ASP A 85 -15.71 -10.73 1.69
C ASP A 85 -14.46 -9.87 1.87
N ILE A 86 -13.50 -10.01 0.96
CA ILE A 86 -12.26 -9.23 0.93
C ILE A 86 -12.11 -8.59 -0.44
N GLU A 87 -12.34 -7.29 -0.50
CA GLU A 87 -11.99 -6.50 -1.66
C GLU A 87 -10.53 -6.06 -1.57
N MET A 88 -9.76 -6.30 -2.63
CA MET A 88 -8.40 -5.80 -2.74
C MET A 88 -8.21 -5.04 -4.04
N ARG A 89 -7.57 -3.87 -3.95
CA ARG A 89 -7.16 -3.05 -5.10
C ARG A 89 -5.68 -2.71 -5.02
N TYR A 90 -4.98 -2.89 -6.12
CA TYR A 90 -3.59 -2.45 -6.27
C TYR A 90 -3.56 -1.07 -6.92
N LEU A 91 -3.08 -0.09 -6.15
CA LEU A 91 -3.11 1.33 -6.51
C LEU A 91 -1.69 1.87 -6.72
N VAL A 92 -1.46 2.53 -7.86
CA VAL A 92 -0.18 3.16 -8.21
C VAL A 92 -0.39 4.41 -9.09
N PRO A 93 0.06 5.61 -8.66
CA PRO A 93 0.42 6.00 -7.29
C PRO A 93 -0.82 6.25 -6.40
N THR A 94 -0.63 6.24 -5.09
CA THR A 94 -1.65 6.67 -4.11
C THR A 94 -1.06 7.54 -3.00
N SER A 95 -1.94 8.23 -2.27
CA SER A 95 -1.62 8.93 -1.01
C SER A 95 -1.75 8.03 0.23
N GLY A 96 -2.28 6.81 0.08
CA GLY A 96 -2.58 5.92 1.20
C GLY A 96 -3.74 6.37 2.08
N ASN A 97 -4.55 7.33 1.63
CA ASN A 97 -5.72 7.83 2.37
C ASN A 97 -6.89 6.85 2.30
N VAL A 98 -6.98 5.91 3.25
CA VAL A 98 -8.01 4.86 3.21
C VAL A 98 -9.43 5.43 3.29
N LYS A 99 -9.63 6.56 3.99
CA LYS A 99 -10.91 7.28 4.00
C LYS A 99 -11.34 7.70 2.59
N THR A 100 -10.44 8.28 1.80
CA THR A 100 -10.73 8.64 0.40
C THR A 100 -10.94 7.41 -0.46
N LEU A 101 -10.20 6.31 -0.21
CA LEU A 101 -10.35 5.07 -0.98
C LEU A 101 -11.73 4.43 -0.77
N LEU A 102 -12.20 4.35 0.47
CA LEU A 102 -13.56 3.91 0.78
C LEU A 102 -14.59 4.76 0.03
N GLN A 103 -14.51 6.09 0.14
CA GLN A 103 -15.44 7.01 -0.56
C GLN A 103 -15.40 6.91 -2.10
N THR A 104 -14.26 6.52 -2.67
CA THR A 104 -14.09 6.45 -4.13
C THR A 104 -14.61 5.12 -4.68
N TYR A 105 -14.50 4.04 -3.90
CA TYR A 105 -14.64 2.68 -4.40
C TYR A 105 -15.80 1.90 -3.79
N THR A 106 -16.38 2.40 -2.70
CA THR A 106 -17.51 1.79 -2.00
C THR A 106 -18.54 2.86 -1.65
N ALA A 107 -19.73 2.43 -1.19
CA ALA A 107 -20.74 3.33 -0.63
C ALA A 107 -20.58 3.51 0.90
N ILE A 108 -19.52 2.95 1.48
CA ILE A 108 -19.34 2.83 2.93
C ILE A 108 -18.83 4.17 3.49
N PRO A 109 -19.40 4.67 4.59
CA PRO A 109 -18.89 5.86 5.24
C PRO A 109 -17.48 5.62 5.80
N ALA A 110 -16.69 6.70 5.86
CA ALA A 110 -15.37 6.60 6.44
C ALA A 110 -15.45 6.48 7.97
N SER A 111 -14.70 5.53 8.53
CA SER A 111 -14.56 5.40 9.97
C SER A 111 -13.69 6.49 10.59
N THR A 112 -13.94 6.78 11.87
CA THR A 112 -13.03 7.49 12.77
C THR A 112 -12.29 6.54 13.72
N GLU A 113 -12.72 5.28 13.86
CA GLU A 113 -12.09 4.28 14.73
C GLU A 113 -10.85 3.69 14.04
N ILE A 114 -9.68 4.20 14.43
CA ILE A 114 -8.38 3.67 14.02
C ILE A 114 -7.86 2.78 15.15
N ARG A 115 -7.51 1.54 14.80
CA ARG A 115 -6.77 0.64 15.69
C ARG A 115 -5.36 0.40 15.17
N HIS A 116 -4.52 -0.10 16.06
CA HIS A 116 -3.12 -0.39 15.79
C HIS A 116 -2.74 -1.73 16.40
N GLN A 117 -2.08 -2.57 15.62
CA GLN A 117 -1.41 -3.77 16.10
C GLN A 117 0.08 -3.65 15.75
N GLU A 118 0.95 -3.98 16.71
CA GLU A 118 2.38 -3.65 16.59
C GLU A 118 3.03 -4.23 15.34
N GLU A 119 2.87 -5.50 15.01
CA GLU A 119 3.53 -6.16 13.87
C GLU A 119 2.87 -5.86 12.50
N VAL A 120 1.60 -5.46 12.51
CA VAL A 120 0.78 -5.28 11.32
C VAL A 120 0.68 -3.82 10.92
N GLY A 121 0.43 -2.91 11.86
CA GLY A 121 0.22 -1.49 11.62
C GLY A 121 -1.20 -1.02 11.95
N PHE A 122 -1.62 0.03 11.26
CA PHE A 122 -2.90 0.70 11.48
C PHE A 122 -3.99 0.19 10.53
N TYR A 123 -5.24 0.20 10.98
CA TYR A 123 -6.42 -0.16 10.22
C TYR A 123 -7.67 0.55 10.77
N TYR A 124 -8.67 0.77 9.90
CA TYR A 124 -9.98 1.27 10.29
C TYR A 124 -10.90 0.11 10.63
N LEU A 125 -11.78 0.31 11.60
CA LEU A 125 -12.94 -0.54 11.87
C LEU A 125 -14.21 0.28 11.81
N LEU A 126 -15.28 -0.26 11.27
CA LEU A 126 -16.60 0.37 11.35
C LEU A 126 -17.71 -0.67 11.19
N VAL A 127 -18.90 -0.32 11.63
CA VAL A 127 -20.14 -1.00 11.28
C VAL A 127 -20.96 -0.04 10.43
N ASP A 128 -21.48 -0.54 9.33
CA ASP A 128 -22.42 0.17 8.47
C ASP A 128 -23.53 -0.80 8.07
N GLU A 129 -24.77 -0.37 8.28
CA GLU A 129 -25.97 -1.20 8.15
C GLU A 129 -25.88 -2.50 8.96
N GLN A 130 -25.77 -3.66 8.29
CA GLN A 130 -25.69 -4.99 8.89
C GLN A 130 -24.32 -5.64 8.69
N ARG A 131 -23.28 -4.85 8.40
CA ARG A 131 -21.94 -5.37 8.12
C ARG A 131 -20.87 -4.64 8.91
N ALA A 132 -19.90 -5.40 9.39
CA ALA A 132 -18.68 -4.88 10.00
C ALA A 132 -17.59 -4.88 8.94
N TYR A 133 -16.73 -3.86 8.97
CA TYR A 133 -15.66 -3.67 8.00
C TYR A 133 -14.33 -3.42 8.67
N LEU A 134 -13.26 -3.90 8.04
CA LEU A 134 -11.88 -3.54 8.34
C LEU A 134 -11.21 -3.06 7.06
N SER A 135 -10.64 -1.85 7.07
CA SER A 135 -9.99 -1.29 5.88
C SER A 135 -8.61 -0.73 6.17
N SER A 136 -7.64 -1.04 5.31
CA SER A 136 -6.28 -0.51 5.43
C SER A 136 -5.51 -0.58 4.11
N CYS A 137 -4.40 0.14 4.05
CA CYS A 137 -3.42 0.08 2.98
C CYS A 137 -2.22 -0.75 3.41
N ILE A 138 -1.93 -1.85 2.72
CA ILE A 138 -0.65 -2.56 2.86
C ILE A 138 0.39 -1.83 2.03
N ASN A 139 1.51 -1.48 2.67
CA ASN A 139 2.63 -0.80 2.03
C ASN A 139 3.63 -1.81 1.43
N PRO A 140 4.38 -1.42 0.38
CA PRO A 140 5.44 -2.25 -0.21
C PRO A 140 6.53 -2.63 0.77
N ARG A 141 6.80 -1.75 1.73
CA ARG A 141 7.77 -1.91 2.80
C ARG A 141 7.16 -1.37 4.07
N GLY A 142 7.33 -2.10 5.17
CA GLY A 142 6.81 -1.70 6.46
C GLY A 142 5.38 -2.19 6.69
N LYS A 143 4.68 -1.45 7.56
CA LYS A 143 3.40 -1.85 8.15
C LYS A 143 2.22 -1.25 7.37
N THR A 144 1.00 -1.64 7.73
CA THR A 144 -0.22 -1.11 7.14
C THR A 144 -0.53 0.28 7.68
N THR A 145 -1.17 1.11 6.87
CA THR A 145 -1.44 2.52 7.19
C THR A 145 -2.83 2.92 6.73
N VAL A 146 -3.41 3.93 7.37
CA VAL A 146 -4.75 4.43 7.03
C VAL A 146 -4.78 5.91 6.66
N THR A 147 -3.84 6.71 7.16
CA THR A 147 -3.76 8.15 6.85
C THR A 147 -2.59 8.47 5.90
N PRO A 148 -2.67 9.59 5.16
CA PRO A 148 -1.55 10.07 4.34
C PRO A 148 -0.26 10.30 5.12
N GLN A 149 -0.38 10.76 6.36
CA GLN A 149 0.76 11.00 7.24
C GLN A 149 1.45 9.69 7.57
N GLN A 150 0.71 8.69 8.05
CA GLN A 150 1.25 7.35 8.34
C GLN A 150 1.89 6.72 7.09
N PHE A 151 1.23 6.83 5.94
CA PHE A 151 1.74 6.32 4.66
C PHE A 151 3.07 6.99 4.28
N THR A 152 3.14 8.31 4.40
CA THR A 152 4.35 9.09 4.09
C THR A 152 5.49 8.81 5.08
N GLU A 153 5.20 8.73 6.37
CA GLU A 153 6.18 8.44 7.42
C GLU A 153 6.73 7.02 7.29
N ASN A 154 5.86 6.03 7.05
CA ASN A 154 6.25 4.66 6.78
C ASN A 154 7.16 4.58 5.54
N GLY A 155 6.76 5.23 4.45
CA GLY A 155 7.59 5.35 3.24
C GLY A 155 8.94 5.98 3.54
N ASN A 156 9.00 7.14 4.19
CA ASN A 156 10.26 7.82 4.50
C ASN A 156 11.22 6.95 5.33
N ARG A 157 10.71 6.20 6.32
CA ARG A 157 11.52 5.30 7.17
C ARG A 157 12.14 4.13 6.41
N HIS A 158 11.46 3.63 5.37
CA HIS A 158 11.90 2.43 4.65
C HIS A 158 12.53 2.73 3.28
N ASP A 159 12.16 3.84 2.65
CA ASP A 159 12.52 4.15 1.27
C ASP A 159 13.75 5.04 1.15
N LEU A 160 14.01 5.92 2.12
CA LEU A 160 15.12 6.88 2.12
C LEU A 160 16.43 6.30 2.67
N ARG A 161 16.63 4.98 2.51
CA ARG A 161 17.85 4.30 2.95
C ARG A 161 18.98 4.47 1.93
N LEU A 162 20.22 4.58 2.41
CA LEU A 162 21.41 4.80 1.56
C LEU A 162 21.55 3.75 0.45
N ASN A 163 21.18 2.50 0.73
CA ASN A 163 21.21 1.40 -0.24
C ASN A 163 20.24 1.57 -1.43
N ARG A 164 19.31 2.53 -1.38
CA ARG A 164 18.38 2.85 -2.48
C ARG A 164 18.77 4.09 -3.27
N LEU A 165 19.73 4.88 -2.79
CA LEU A 165 20.17 6.09 -3.49
C LEU A 165 20.78 5.76 -4.85
N LEU A 166 21.60 4.71 -4.96
CA LEU A 166 22.23 4.34 -6.23
C LEU A 166 21.21 3.82 -7.27
N PRO A 167 20.33 2.85 -6.96
CA PRO A 167 19.25 2.46 -7.89
C PRO A 167 18.31 3.63 -8.26
N TRP A 168 18.04 4.54 -7.33
CA TRP A 168 17.25 5.74 -7.61
C TRP A 168 17.99 6.72 -8.55
N LEU A 169 19.28 6.95 -8.32
CA LEU A 169 20.13 7.75 -9.21
C LEU A 169 20.22 7.12 -10.61
N MET A 170 20.13 5.79 -10.73
CA MET A 170 20.04 5.08 -12.01
C MET A 170 18.63 5.06 -12.62
N GLY A 171 17.59 5.47 -11.88
CA GLY A 171 16.20 5.46 -12.35
C GLY A 171 15.49 4.11 -12.29
N GLU A 172 16.10 3.11 -11.65
CA GLU A 172 15.53 1.76 -11.53
C GLU A 172 14.38 1.69 -10.51
N VAL A 173 14.38 2.61 -9.53
CA VAL A 173 13.35 2.67 -8.48
C VAL A 173 12.93 4.10 -8.20
N GLN A 174 11.66 4.28 -7.82
CA GLN A 174 11.20 5.56 -7.28
C GLN A 174 11.82 5.82 -5.89
N LEU A 175 12.13 7.09 -5.62
CA LEU A 175 12.64 7.54 -4.32
C LEU A 175 11.64 7.23 -3.19
N ARG A 176 10.36 7.39 -3.47
CA ARG A 176 9.25 7.04 -2.58
C ARG A 176 8.31 6.11 -3.31
N ASP A 177 8.05 4.97 -2.72
CA ASP A 177 7.17 3.96 -3.27
C ASP A 177 5.73 4.26 -2.81
N ARG A 178 4.94 4.79 -3.75
CA ARG A 178 3.56 5.22 -3.50
C ARG A 178 2.54 4.16 -3.86
N ARG A 179 2.93 2.90 -3.85
CA ARG A 179 2.03 1.79 -4.18
C ARG A 179 1.29 1.33 -2.93
N CYS A 180 0.08 0.84 -3.12
CA CYS A 180 -0.76 0.37 -2.03
C CYS A 180 -1.58 -0.83 -2.47
N LEU A 181 -1.59 -1.89 -1.66
CA LEU A 181 -2.65 -2.88 -1.72
C LEU A 181 -3.72 -2.47 -0.72
N TRP A 182 -4.65 -1.64 -1.19
CA TRP A 182 -5.81 -1.29 -0.39
C TRP A 182 -6.69 -2.53 -0.24
N THR A 183 -7.03 -2.86 1.00
CA THR A 183 -7.85 -4.02 1.32
C THR A 183 -9.00 -3.58 2.20
N ASN A 184 -10.20 -4.07 1.89
CA ASN A 184 -11.42 -3.89 2.66
C ASN A 184 -12.05 -5.25 2.94
N LEU A 185 -12.06 -5.66 4.20
CA LEU A 185 -12.67 -6.91 4.68
C LEU A 185 -14.07 -6.59 5.20
N SER A 186 -15.01 -7.51 5.04
CA SER A 186 -16.34 -7.37 5.64
C SER A 186 -17.01 -8.69 5.98
N ILE A 187 -17.81 -8.67 7.05
CA ILE A 187 -18.65 -9.80 7.49
C ILE A 187 -20.05 -9.29 7.90
N PRO A 188 -21.11 -10.12 7.81
CA PRO A 188 -22.41 -9.79 8.36
C PRO A 188 -22.38 -9.73 9.91
N VAL A 189 -23.24 -8.89 10.49
CA VAL A 189 -23.32 -8.61 11.95
C VAL A 189 -24.63 -9.13 12.56
N GLU A 190 -25.52 -9.74 11.76
CA GLU A 190 -26.89 -10.11 12.13
C GLU A 190 -27.04 -10.78 13.51
N ASP A 191 -26.16 -11.75 13.83
CA ASP A 191 -26.19 -12.51 15.09
C ASP A 191 -24.97 -12.25 15.99
N THR A 192 -24.16 -11.24 15.71
CA THR A 192 -22.85 -11.04 16.37
C THR A 192 -22.71 -9.59 16.85
N SER A 193 -22.18 -9.38 18.05
CA SER A 193 -21.93 -8.02 18.52
C SER A 193 -20.85 -7.34 17.66
N PRO A 194 -20.87 -6.00 17.46
CA PRO A 194 -19.81 -5.29 16.74
C PRO A 194 -18.40 -5.61 17.24
N SER A 195 -18.24 -5.79 18.55
CA SER A 195 -16.95 -6.14 19.18
C SER A 195 -16.45 -7.52 18.74
N GLU A 196 -17.31 -8.53 18.75
CA GLU A 196 -16.98 -9.89 18.28
C GLU A 196 -16.70 -9.89 16.77
N ALA A 197 -17.49 -9.15 16.00
CA ALA A 197 -17.28 -8.99 14.56
C ALA A 197 -15.90 -8.39 14.25
N TYR A 198 -15.49 -7.37 15.03
CA TYR A 198 -14.16 -6.78 14.91
C TYR A 198 -13.04 -7.76 15.24
N GLN A 199 -13.20 -8.61 16.26
CA GLN A 199 -12.20 -9.64 16.59
C GLN A 199 -12.04 -10.67 15.45
N ILE A 200 -13.15 -11.05 14.80
CA ILE A 200 -13.12 -11.94 13.64
C ILE A 200 -12.38 -11.28 12.47
N LEU A 201 -12.71 -10.02 12.17
CA LEU A 201 -12.07 -9.25 11.11
C LEU A 201 -10.58 -9.03 11.37
N GLU A 202 -10.18 -8.69 12.60
CA GLU A 202 -8.78 -8.50 12.98
C GLU A 202 -7.99 -9.79 12.81
N LYS A 203 -8.53 -10.94 13.23
CA LYS A 203 -7.89 -12.24 13.06
C LYS A 203 -7.70 -12.59 11.58
N ALA A 204 -8.73 -12.38 10.75
CA ALA A 204 -8.63 -12.55 9.31
C ALA A 204 -7.60 -11.59 8.70
N TRP A 205 -7.62 -10.32 9.11
CA TRP A 205 -6.71 -9.29 8.64
C TRP A 205 -5.24 -9.59 8.95
N PHE A 206 -4.93 -10.07 10.14
CA PHE A 206 -3.54 -10.40 10.49
C PHE A 206 -3.01 -11.57 9.65
N SER A 207 -3.83 -12.60 9.41
CA SER A 207 -3.49 -13.69 8.50
C SER A 207 -3.35 -13.21 7.05
N TRP A 208 -4.25 -12.33 6.61
CA TRP A 208 -4.21 -11.72 5.28
C TRP A 208 -2.94 -10.89 5.05
N TYR A 209 -2.58 -10.03 6.01
CA TYR A 209 -1.37 -9.23 5.96
C TYR A 209 -0.11 -10.10 5.91
N GLN A 210 -0.01 -11.14 6.75
CA GLN A 210 1.12 -12.09 6.73
C GLN A 210 1.24 -12.77 5.36
N SER A 211 0.10 -13.07 4.73
CA SER A 211 0.05 -13.60 3.38
C SER A 211 0.59 -12.63 2.34
N TRP A 212 0.32 -11.33 2.46
CA TRP A 212 0.64 -10.33 1.44
C TRP A 212 1.97 -9.60 1.60
N GLN A 213 2.45 -9.41 2.82
CA GLN A 213 3.71 -8.72 3.09
C GLN A 213 4.92 -9.27 2.29
N PRO A 214 5.14 -10.61 2.22
CA PRO A 214 6.22 -11.16 1.40
C PRO A 214 5.88 -11.25 -0.10
N ARG A 215 4.60 -11.14 -0.46
CA ARG A 215 4.07 -11.26 -1.84
C ARG A 215 3.73 -9.90 -2.48
N PHE A 216 4.08 -8.79 -1.82
CA PHE A 216 3.81 -7.48 -2.36
C PHE A 216 4.44 -7.34 -3.76
N PRO A 217 3.74 -6.77 -4.75
CA PRO A 217 4.25 -6.65 -6.11
C PRO A 217 5.66 -6.06 -6.15
N LYS A 218 6.59 -6.74 -6.82
CA LYS A 218 7.96 -6.23 -6.97
C LYS A 218 7.98 -5.05 -7.94
N SER A 219 8.85 -4.08 -7.66
CA SER A 219 9.23 -3.03 -8.60
C SER A 219 10.18 -3.57 -9.66
#